data_AF-A0A958I832-F1
#
_entry.id   AF-A0A958I832-F1
#
_cell.length_a   1.000
_cell.length_b   1.000
_cell.length_c   1.000
_cell.angle_alpha   90.00
_cell.angle_beta   90.00
_cell.angle_gamma   90.00
#
_symmetry.space_group_name_H-M   'P 1'
#
loop_
_entity.id
_entity.type
_entity.pdbx_description
1 polymer ?
#
loop_
_entity_poly.entity_id
_entity_poly.type
_entity_poly.pdbx_seq_one_letter_code
_entity_poly.pdbx_strand_id
1 'polypeptide(L)'
;MNIAYLNPQNRQKSEYRNVGKAKQSRLHVPDGEYLAMATDCKVLKMFAGMKAFIEFNIEGYDESPNEFNSVYLAIQMHEKYGPRSKLYKLWTLAHGRVPNKGEKISPKDLVGHIYQITTRTVTHDEHQKEHHDLMKYSVVDSIIALAVRNNRRK
;
A
#
# COMPACT_ATOMS: atom_id res chain seq x y z
N MET A 1 20.94 2.45 -29.74
CA MET A 1 19.86 3.11 -28.98
C MET A 1 19.59 2.27 -27.73
N ASN A 2 20.12 2.69 -26.58
CA ASN A 2 20.02 1.97 -25.31
C ASN A 2 19.09 2.74 -24.38
N ILE A 3 17.98 2.11 -23.98
CA ILE A 3 17.05 2.67 -22.99
C ILE A 3 17.57 2.26 -21.62
N ALA A 4 18.15 3.22 -20.90
CA ALA A 4 18.64 3.04 -19.54
C ALA A 4 17.49 2.84 -18.55
N TYR A 5 17.56 1.76 -17.77
CA TYR A 5 16.68 1.50 -16.64
C TYR A 5 16.90 2.59 -15.57
N LEU A 6 15.86 3.39 -15.32
CA LEU A 6 15.82 4.34 -14.20
C LEU A 6 15.71 3.55 -12.89
N ASN A 7 16.85 3.31 -12.26
CA ASN A 7 16.98 2.87 -10.87
C ASN A 7 16.85 4.12 -9.96
N PRO A 8 15.81 4.26 -9.13
CA PRO A 8 15.63 5.44 -8.28
C PRO A 8 16.60 5.50 -7.08
N GLN A 9 17.51 4.55 -6.93
CA GLN A 9 18.39 4.43 -5.74
C GLN A 9 19.60 5.39 -5.68
N ASN A 10 19.80 6.30 -6.64
CA ASN A 10 21.05 7.08 -6.73
C ASN A 10 20.93 8.60 -6.55
N ARG A 11 19.85 9.13 -5.95
CA ARG A 11 19.67 10.60 -5.83
C ARG A 11 19.89 11.24 -4.46
N GLN A 12 20.34 10.53 -3.42
CA GLN A 12 20.50 11.13 -2.08
C GLN A 12 21.75 10.66 -1.32
N LYS A 13 22.95 10.90 -1.87
CA LYS A 13 24.21 10.48 -1.23
C LYS A 13 25.16 11.60 -0.79
N SER A 14 24.75 12.87 -0.69
CA SER A 14 25.72 13.95 -0.41
C SER A 14 25.41 14.95 0.71
N GLU A 15 24.44 14.75 1.61
CA GLU A 15 24.12 15.79 2.61
C GLU A 15 23.74 15.29 4.02
N TYR A 16 24.50 14.34 4.59
CA TYR A 16 24.35 14.02 6.03
C TYR A 16 25.70 13.97 6.74
N ARG A 17 26.33 15.14 6.86
CA ARG A 17 27.29 15.42 7.94
C ARG A 17 26.72 16.55 8.78
N ASN A 18 26.46 16.23 10.05
CA ASN A 18 26.10 17.12 11.15
C ASN A 18 24.65 17.64 11.18
N VAL A 19 23.76 16.88 11.83
CA VAL A 19 22.78 17.49 12.75
C VAL A 19 22.64 16.59 13.97
N GLY A 20 22.85 17.19 15.15
CA GLY A 20 22.88 16.54 16.44
C GLY A 20 21.54 15.93 16.86
N LYS A 21 21.65 15.10 17.91
CA LYS A 21 20.59 14.49 18.70
C LYS A 21 19.30 15.33 18.77
N ALA A 22 18.32 15.03 17.92
CA ALA A 22 16.91 15.41 18.07
C ALA A 22 16.05 14.50 17.17
N LYS A 23 15.04 13.84 17.75
CA LYS A 23 14.00 13.03 17.08
C LYS A 23 14.53 12.05 16.02
N GLN A 24 14.83 10.81 16.43
CA GLN A 24 14.85 9.69 15.48
C GLN A 24 13.46 9.57 14.86
N SER A 25 13.40 10.09 13.64
CA SER A 25 12.35 10.10 12.65
C SER A 25 11.46 8.85 12.66
N ARG A 26 10.20 9.01 13.07
CA ARG A 26 9.13 8.04 12.79
C ARG A 26 8.76 8.13 11.30
N LEU A 27 9.62 7.61 10.44
CA LEU A 27 9.48 7.67 8.97
C LEU A 27 8.43 6.69 8.40
N HIS A 28 7.63 6.06 9.26
CA HIS A 28 6.69 5.03 8.87
C HIS A 28 5.47 5.02 9.81
N VAL A 29 4.33 4.54 9.29
CA VAL A 29 3.10 4.37 10.07
C VAL A 29 3.28 3.22 11.06
N PRO A 30 3.02 3.39 12.36
CA PRO A 30 3.09 2.30 13.33
C PRO A 30 2.23 1.09 12.93
N ASP A 31 2.59 -0.09 13.43
CA ASP A 31 1.80 -1.30 13.27
C ASP A 31 0.49 -1.14 14.05
N GLY A 32 -0.64 -1.45 13.42
CA GLY A 32 -1.94 -1.30 14.05
C GLY A 32 -3.12 -1.43 13.08
N GLU A 33 -4.31 -1.17 13.60
CA GLU A 33 -5.53 -1.09 12.80
C GLU A 33 -5.87 0.36 12.47
N TYR A 34 -6.22 0.60 11.20
CA TYR A 34 -6.47 1.95 10.70
C TYR A 34 -7.66 1.96 9.75
N LEU A 35 -8.35 3.10 9.68
CA LEU A 35 -9.21 3.42 8.55
C LEU A 35 -8.36 4.07 7.47
N ALA A 36 -8.46 3.57 6.24
CA ALA A 36 -7.69 4.11 5.13
C ALA A 36 -8.48 4.11 3.82
N MET A 37 -8.41 5.21 3.10
CA MET A 37 -9.03 5.36 1.78
C MET A 37 -8.06 4.89 0.71
N ALA A 38 -8.50 4.00 -0.18
CA ALA A 38 -7.71 3.65 -1.35
C ALA A 38 -7.71 4.84 -2.34
N THR A 39 -6.54 5.41 -2.62
CA THR A 39 -6.40 6.68 -3.34
C THR A 39 -5.89 6.54 -4.77
N ASP A 40 -5.01 5.58 -5.02
CA ASP A 40 -4.49 5.29 -6.35
C ASP A 40 -4.22 3.80 -6.54
N CYS A 41 -4.09 3.37 -7.79
CA CYS A 41 -3.66 2.04 -8.15
C CYS A 41 -2.74 2.04 -9.37
N LYS A 42 -1.56 1.45 -9.21
CA LYS A 42 -0.60 1.23 -10.30
C LYS A 42 -0.43 -0.26 -10.58
N VAL A 43 -0.47 -0.63 -11.86
CA VAL A 43 -0.18 -2.01 -12.29
C VAL A 43 1.15 -2.03 -13.04
N LEU A 44 2.06 -2.90 -12.62
CA LEU A 44 3.40 -3.05 -13.19
C LEU A 44 3.61 -4.48 -13.71
N LYS A 45 4.32 -4.60 -14.82
CA LYS A 45 4.83 -5.89 -15.31
C LYS A 45 6.13 -6.21 -14.57
N MET A 46 6.12 -7.27 -13.78
CA MET A 46 7.28 -7.81 -13.07
C MET A 46 7.75 -9.09 -13.79
N PHE A 47 8.96 -9.56 -13.45
CA PHE A 47 9.49 -10.83 -13.99
C PHE A 47 8.54 -12.02 -13.75
N ALA A 48 7.92 -12.08 -12.57
CA ALA A 48 6.98 -13.13 -12.17
C ALA A 48 5.51 -12.89 -12.59
N GLY A 49 5.25 -11.90 -13.47
CA GLY A 49 3.91 -11.55 -13.95
C GLY A 49 3.47 -10.14 -13.58
N MET A 50 2.18 -9.86 -13.68
CA MET A 50 1.63 -8.54 -13.38
C MET A 50 1.45 -8.36 -11.87
N LYS A 51 1.73 -7.17 -11.34
CA LYS A 51 1.55 -6.83 -9.93
C LYS A 51 0.84 -5.49 -9.81
N ALA A 52 -0.22 -5.46 -9.02
CA ALA A 52 -0.94 -4.24 -8.67
C ALA A 52 -0.45 -3.71 -7.32
N PHE A 53 -0.29 -2.39 -7.24
CA PHE A 53 0.05 -1.65 -6.03
C PHE A 53 -1.07 -0.66 -5.79
N ILE A 54 -1.79 -0.83 -4.68
CA ILE A 54 -2.88 0.05 -4.28
C ILE A 54 -2.35 0.94 -3.17
N GLU A 55 -2.47 2.25 -3.35
CA GLU A 55 -2.13 3.25 -2.34
C GLU A 55 -3.32 3.48 -1.42
N PHE A 56 -3.06 3.56 -0.13
CA PHE A 56 -4.04 3.85 0.91
C PHE A 56 -3.58 5.04 1.72
N ASN A 57 -4.41 6.07 1.81
CA ASN A 57 -4.19 7.18 2.72
C ASN A 57 -4.94 6.92 4.03
N ILE A 58 -4.23 6.92 5.14
CA ILE A 58 -4.81 6.69 6.46
C ILE A 58 -5.63 7.91 6.90
N GLU A 59 -6.88 7.68 7.29
CA GLU A 59 -7.75 8.74 7.80
C GLU A 59 -7.39 9.12 9.24
N GLY A 60 -7.36 10.42 9.54
CA GLY A 60 -7.12 10.93 10.89
C GLY A 60 -5.68 10.79 11.41
N TYR A 61 -4.76 10.28 10.59
CA TYR A 61 -3.34 10.28 10.90
C TYR A 61 -2.74 11.62 10.45
N ASP A 62 -2.92 12.65 11.30
CA ASP A 62 -2.57 14.05 11.00
C ASP A 62 -1.44 14.55 11.91
N GLU A 63 -0.47 13.67 12.25
CA GLU A 63 0.56 14.00 13.25
C GLU A 63 1.69 14.91 12.72
N SER A 64 1.78 15.19 11.41
CA SER A 64 2.76 16.15 10.90
C SER A 64 2.49 16.56 9.45
N PRO A 65 2.59 17.85 9.08
CA PRO A 65 2.40 18.34 7.71
C PRO A 65 3.45 17.81 6.71
N ASN A 66 4.45 17.04 7.17
CA ASN A 66 5.54 16.50 6.35
C ASN A 66 5.63 14.95 6.39
N GLU A 67 4.67 14.24 6.98
CA GLU A 67 4.79 12.80 7.21
C GLU A 67 3.89 11.95 6.32
N PHE A 68 4.42 10.80 5.91
CA PHE A 68 3.84 9.88 4.94
C PHE A 68 2.60 9.19 5.51
N ASN A 69 1.41 9.66 5.15
CA ASN A 69 0.14 9.03 5.52
C ASN A 69 -0.28 7.90 4.57
N SER A 70 0.56 7.60 3.56
CA SER A 70 0.29 6.61 2.53
C SER A 70 0.97 5.28 2.85
N VAL A 71 0.20 4.19 2.79
CA VAL A 71 0.70 2.81 2.83
C VAL A 71 0.26 2.06 1.59
N TYR A 72 1.04 1.06 1.18
CA TYR A 72 0.79 0.33 -0.07
C TYR A 72 0.39 -1.12 0.19
N LEU A 73 -0.58 -1.59 -0.59
CA LEU A 73 -0.93 -3.01 -0.71
C LEU A 73 -0.46 -3.54 -2.06
N ALA A 74 0.42 -4.55 -2.00
CA ALA A 74 0.85 -5.28 -3.18
C ALA A 74 -0.05 -6.51 -3.43
N ILE A 75 -0.54 -6.67 -4.67
CA ILE A 75 -1.36 -7.81 -5.10
C ILE A 75 -0.77 -8.42 -6.37
N GLN A 76 -0.49 -9.72 -6.32
CA GLN A 76 -0.12 -10.48 -7.53
C GLN A 76 -1.35 -10.63 -8.43
N MET A 77 -1.22 -10.21 -9.68
CA MET A 77 -2.27 -10.30 -10.69
C MET A 77 -2.08 -11.60 -11.47
N HIS A 78 -3.09 -12.47 -11.45
CA HIS A 78 -3.12 -13.71 -12.22
C HIS A 78 -4.19 -13.61 -13.31
N GLU A 79 -4.06 -14.38 -14.39
CA GLU A 79 -5.03 -14.37 -15.49
C GLU A 79 -6.45 -14.78 -15.04
N LYS A 80 -6.55 -15.57 -13.96
CA LYS A 80 -7.81 -16.01 -13.37
C LYS A 80 -7.90 -15.59 -11.90
N TYR A 81 -8.84 -14.71 -11.60
CA TYR A 81 -9.18 -14.32 -10.23
C TYR A 81 -10.28 -15.22 -9.69
N GLY A 82 -9.90 -16.21 -8.88
CA GLY A 82 -10.85 -17.04 -8.14
C GLY A 82 -11.03 -16.59 -6.68
N PRO A 83 -11.93 -17.23 -5.91
CA PRO A 83 -12.23 -16.89 -4.51
C PRO A 83 -11.03 -16.84 -3.56
N ARG A 84 -9.93 -17.50 -3.91
CA ARG A 84 -8.68 -17.48 -3.13
C ARG A 84 -7.78 -16.28 -3.43
N SER A 85 -8.01 -15.58 -4.54
CA SER A 85 -7.23 -14.39 -4.91
C SER A 85 -7.51 -13.23 -3.97
N LYS A 86 -6.45 -12.52 -3.56
CA LYS A 86 -6.58 -11.29 -2.76
C LYS A 86 -7.42 -10.25 -3.51
N LEU A 87 -7.20 -10.07 -4.82
CA LEU A 87 -8.01 -9.13 -5.62
C LEU A 87 -9.50 -9.50 -5.64
N TYR A 88 -9.82 -10.77 -5.83
CA TYR A 88 -11.21 -11.24 -5.85
C TYR A 88 -11.93 -10.94 -4.53
N LYS A 89 -11.28 -11.23 -3.40
CA LYS A 89 -11.84 -10.98 -2.07
C LYS A 89 -12.07 -9.49 -1.84
N LEU A 90 -11.11 -8.65 -2.19
CA LEU A 90 -11.22 -7.20 -2.04
C LEU A 90 -12.30 -6.61 -2.94
N TRP A 91 -12.39 -7.07 -4.18
CA TRP A 91 -13.43 -6.63 -5.10
C TRP A 91 -14.82 -7.01 -4.58
N THR A 92 -14.96 -8.24 -4.06
CA THR A 92 -16.21 -8.72 -3.45
C THR A 92 -16.60 -7.87 -2.24
N LEU A 93 -15.63 -7.50 -1.40
CA LEU A 93 -15.84 -6.58 -0.28
C LEU A 93 -16.30 -5.20 -0.76
N ALA A 94 -15.63 -4.62 -1.75
CA ALA A 94 -15.95 -3.30 -2.29
C ALA A 94 -17.36 -3.24 -2.93
N HIS A 95 -17.76 -4.28 -3.66
CA HIS A 95 -19.03 -4.32 -4.38
C HIS A 95 -20.17 -4.96 -3.60
N GLY A 96 -19.88 -5.55 -2.43
CA GLY A 96 -20.86 -6.27 -1.61
C GLY A 96 -21.47 -7.51 -2.29
N ARG A 97 -20.86 -8.02 -3.36
CA ARG A 97 -21.33 -9.19 -4.11
C ARG A 97 -20.19 -9.97 -4.76
N VAL A 98 -20.48 -11.22 -5.07
CA VAL A 98 -19.61 -12.11 -5.85
C VAL A 98 -19.57 -11.65 -7.32
N PRO A 99 -18.40 -11.63 -7.98
CA PRO A 99 -18.29 -11.42 -9.42
C PRO A 99 -19.07 -12.47 -10.22
N ASN A 100 -19.77 -12.03 -11.27
CA ASN A 100 -20.41 -12.92 -12.22
C ASN A 100 -19.37 -13.68 -13.06
N LYS A 101 -19.76 -14.82 -13.64
CA LYS A 101 -18.88 -15.60 -14.51
C LYS A 101 -18.46 -14.75 -15.72
N GLY A 102 -17.15 -14.54 -15.87
CA GLY A 102 -16.58 -13.74 -16.96
C GLY A 102 -16.55 -12.23 -16.71
N GLU A 103 -17.05 -11.77 -15.55
CA GLU A 103 -16.91 -10.37 -15.13
C GLU A 103 -15.44 -10.02 -14.95
N LYS A 104 -15.02 -8.89 -15.53
CA LYS A 104 -13.64 -8.42 -15.42
C LYS A 104 -13.47 -7.71 -14.07
N ILE A 105 -12.53 -8.21 -13.28
CA ILE A 105 -12.17 -7.65 -11.99
C ILE A 105 -10.94 -6.76 -12.18
N SER A 106 -11.03 -5.49 -11.79
CA SER A 106 -9.95 -4.52 -11.90
C SER A 106 -9.52 -4.00 -10.54
N PRO A 107 -8.21 -3.89 -10.24
CA PRO A 107 -7.72 -3.20 -9.04
C PRO A 107 -8.17 -1.75 -8.92
N LYS A 108 -8.45 -1.09 -10.06
CA LYS A 108 -8.96 0.29 -10.06
C LYS A 108 -10.33 0.40 -9.40
N ASP A 109 -11.12 -0.67 -9.40
CA ASP A 109 -12.46 -0.66 -8.79
C ASP A 109 -12.39 -0.55 -7.26
N LEU A 110 -11.20 -0.73 -6.68
CA LEU A 110 -10.97 -0.61 -5.24
C LEU A 110 -10.75 0.84 -4.79
N VAL A 111 -10.35 1.72 -5.71
CA VAL A 111 -10.06 3.14 -5.44
C VAL A 111 -11.34 3.88 -5.05
N GLY A 112 -11.23 4.84 -4.14
CA GLY A 112 -12.35 5.65 -3.63
C GLY A 112 -13.13 5.02 -2.49
N HIS A 113 -12.83 3.77 -2.13
CA HIS A 113 -13.42 3.08 -0.99
C HIS A 113 -12.56 3.26 0.27
N ILE A 114 -13.21 3.30 1.43
CA ILE A 114 -12.56 3.33 2.74
C ILE A 114 -12.57 1.92 3.31
N TYR A 115 -11.44 1.46 3.80
CA TYR A 115 -11.25 0.13 4.35
C TYR A 115 -10.73 0.21 5.78
N GLN A 116 -11.12 -0.74 6.61
CA GLN A 116 -10.40 -1.06 7.82
C GLN A 116 -9.22 -1.96 7.44
N ILE A 117 -8.01 -1.52 7.73
CA ILE A 117 -6.76 -2.16 7.35
C ILE A 117 -5.93 -2.48 8.58
N THR A 118 -5.06 -3.49 8.49
CA THR A 118 -3.93 -3.63 9.41
C THR A 118 -2.65 -3.26 8.69
N THR A 119 -1.78 -2.51 9.36
CA THR A 119 -0.44 -2.18 8.87
C THR A 119 0.59 -3.06 9.55
N ARG A 120 1.71 -3.27 8.85
CA ARG A 120 2.93 -3.80 9.46
C ARG A 120 4.16 -3.12 8.91
N THR A 121 5.20 -3.11 9.71
CA THR A 121 6.52 -2.62 9.33
C THR A 121 7.31 -3.72 8.64
N VAL A 122 7.89 -3.40 7.48
CA VAL A 122 8.82 -4.27 6.79
C VAL A 122 10.21 -4.05 7.39
N THR A 123 10.66 -5.03 8.18
CA THR A 123 11.94 -4.96 8.89
C THR A 123 13.06 -5.75 8.22
N HIS A 124 12.75 -6.63 7.25
CA HIS A 124 13.74 -7.48 6.59
C HIS A 124 13.65 -7.39 5.07
N ASP A 125 14.79 -7.57 4.41
CA ASP A 125 14.91 -7.63 2.95
C ASP A 125 14.58 -9.02 2.37
N GLU A 126 14.73 -9.16 1.05
CA GLU A 126 14.50 -10.43 0.34
C GLU A 126 15.48 -11.56 0.73
N HIS A 127 16.61 -11.20 1.35
CA HIS A 127 17.60 -12.13 1.88
C HIS A 127 17.48 -12.36 3.39
N GLN A 128 16.36 -11.93 4.00
CA GLN A 128 16.13 -12.02 5.44
C GLN A 128 17.15 -11.25 6.28
N LYS A 129 17.80 -10.22 5.73
CA LYS A 129 18.65 -9.32 6.50
C LYS A 129 17.82 -8.17 7.04
N GLU A 130 18.08 -7.77 8.28
CA GLU A 130 17.39 -6.64 8.88
C GLU A 130 17.72 -5.34 8.13
N HIS A 131 16.69 -4.55 7.84
CA HIS A 131 16.82 -3.20 7.32
C HIS A 131 17.38 -2.28 8.39
N HIS A 132 18.27 -1.38 7.97
CA HIS A 132 18.61 -0.20 8.77
C HIS A 132 17.33 0.58 9.10
N ASP A 133 17.23 1.20 10.28
CA ASP A 133 15.99 1.85 10.75
C ASP A 133 15.41 2.86 9.76
N LEU A 134 16.27 3.59 9.06
CA LEU A 134 15.90 4.56 8.01
C LEU A 134 15.28 3.93 6.75
N MET A 135 15.43 2.62 6.57
CA MET A 135 14.91 1.86 5.43
C MET A 135 13.65 1.05 5.79
N LYS A 136 13.23 1.07 7.06
CA LYS A 136 11.98 0.43 7.50
C LYS A 136 10.80 1.23 6.96
N TYR A 137 9.81 0.55 6.39
CA TYR A 137 8.62 1.17 5.81
C TYR A 137 7.37 0.35 6.13
N SER A 138 6.21 1.00 6.12
CA SER A 138 4.94 0.36 6.45
C SER A 138 4.18 -0.06 5.20
N VAL A 139 3.55 -1.22 5.29
CA VAL A 139 2.69 -1.76 4.25
C VAL A 139 1.35 -2.16 4.83
N VAL A 140 0.35 -2.26 3.95
CA VAL A 140 -0.90 -2.93 4.30
C VAL A 140 -0.62 -4.42 4.43
N ASP A 141 -0.81 -4.96 5.63
CA ASP A 141 -0.71 -6.39 5.86
C ASP A 141 -2.00 -7.10 5.43
N SER A 142 -3.13 -6.63 5.98
CA SER A 142 -4.44 -7.19 5.71
C SER A 142 -5.52 -6.11 5.57
N ILE A 143 -6.61 -6.48 4.88
CA ILE A 143 -7.85 -5.69 4.80
C ILE A 143 -8.90 -6.47 5.58
N ILE A 144 -9.47 -5.84 6.61
CA ILE A 144 -10.42 -6.47 7.54
C ILE A 144 -11.84 -6.33 7.00
N ALA A 145 -12.24 -5.10 6.64
CA ALA A 145 -13.60 -4.78 6.25
C ALA A 145 -13.68 -3.55 5.34
N LEU A 146 -14.80 -3.40 4.62
CA LEU A 146 -15.18 -2.16 3.98
C LEU A 146 -15.83 -1.25 5.03
N ALA A 147 -15.30 -0.04 5.21
CA ALA A 147 -15.90 0.94 6.10
C ALA A 147 -17.09 1.61 5.38
N VAL A 148 -18.30 1.44 5.92
CA VAL A 148 -19.47 2.15 5.42
C VAL A 148 -19.34 3.61 5.84
N ARG A 149 -19.16 4.51 4.87
CA ARG A 149 -19.24 5.94 5.13
C ARG A 149 -20.68 6.26 5.50
N ASN A 150 -20.97 6.34 6.80
CA ASN A 150 -22.25 6.83 7.31
C ASN A 150 -22.40 8.29 6.87
N ASN A 151 -22.92 8.51 5.66
CA ASN A 151 -23.40 9.82 5.23
C ASN A 151 -24.66 10.13 6.05
N ARG A 152 -24.47 10.56 7.31
CA ARG A 152 -25.50 11.32 8.02
C ARG A 152 -25.62 12.67 7.30
N ARG A 153 -26.38 12.69 6.22
CA ARG A 153 -26.97 13.92 5.69
C ARG A 153 -27.92 14.42 6.78
N LYS A 154 -27.57 15.56 7.39
CA LYS A 154 -28.54 16.44 8.02
C LYS A 154 -29.24 17.25 6.95
#